data_AF-A0A3S4Q3X1-F1
#
_entry.id   AF-A0A3S4Q3X1-F1
#
_cell.length_a   1.000
_cell.length_b   1.000
_cell.length_c   1.000
_cell.angle_alpha   90.00
_cell.angle_beta   90.00
_cell.angle_gamma   90.00
#
_symmetry.space_group_name_H-M   'P 1'
#
loop_
_entity.id
_entity.type
_entity.pdbx_description
1 polymer ?
#
loop_
_entity_poly.entity_id
_entity_poly.type
_entity_poly.pdbx_seq_one_letter_code
_entity_poly.pdbx_strand_id
1 'polypeptide(L)' 'MKTVEVNETAVAFPFEPYQIQLEYMHAVIEAMREGKIALLESPTGTGKTLSLLCSTISF' A
#
# COMPACT_ATOMS: atom_id res chain seq x y z
N MET A 1 -15.92 -1.04 2.42
CA MET A 1 -14.47 -0.84 2.61
C MET A 1 -14.05 -1.58 3.85
N LYS A 2 -12.98 -2.37 3.77
CA LYS A 2 -12.34 -2.96 4.95
C LYS A 2 -11.15 -2.10 5.32
N THR A 3 -10.90 -1.96 6.61
CA THR A 3 -9.67 -1.33 7.10
C THR A 3 -8.67 -2.43 7.40
N VAL A 4 -7.47 -2.30 6.84
CA VAL A 4 -6.33 -3.19 7.12
C VAL A 4 -5.22 -2.38 7.77
N GLU A 5 -4.53 -2.97 8.74
CA GLU A 5 -3.39 -2.32 9.39
C GLU A 5 -2.12 -2.61 8.56
N VAL A 6 -1.43 -1.56 8.14
CA VAL A 6 -0.18 -1.65 7.35
C VAL A 6 0.83 -0.69 7.98
N ASN A 7 1.92 -1.21 8.56
CA ASN A 7 2.92 -0.39 9.27
C ASN A 7 2.30 0.58 10.29
N GLU A 8 1.37 0.10 11.13
CA GLU A 8 0.63 0.90 12.12
C GLU A 8 -0.29 1.99 11.51
N THR A 9 -0.46 2.00 10.19
CA THR A 9 -1.38 2.89 9.47
C THR A 9 -2.66 2.12 9.13
N ALA A 10 -3.81 2.68 9.50
CA ALA A 10 -5.12 2.12 9.18
C ALA A 10 -5.50 2.45 7.73
N VAL A 11 -5.31 1.50 6.81
CA VAL A 11 -5.56 1.71 5.38
C VAL A 11 -6.96 1.24 5.00
N ALA A 12 -7.78 2.15 4.48
CA ALA A 12 -9.09 1.80 3.93
C ALA A 12 -8.92 1.20 2.52
N PHE A 13 -9.21 -0.10 2.38
CA PHE A 13 -9.12 -0.83 1.12
C PHE A 13 -10.52 -1.28 0.65
N PRO A 14 -10.83 -1.21 -0.66
CA PRO A 14 -12.17 -1.53 -1.14
C PRO A 14 -12.53 -3.01 -1.05
N PHE A 15 -11.53 -3.91 -1.00
CA PHE A 15 -11.69 -5.37 -0.97
C PHE A 15 -10.78 -5.99 0.11
N GLU A 16 -10.80 -7.32 0.24
CA GLU A 16 -9.72 -8.01 0.95
C GLU A 16 -8.44 -7.90 0.10
N PRO A 17 -7.37 -7.26 0.59
CA PRO A 17 -6.16 -7.10 -0.20
C PRO A 17 -5.45 -8.44 -0.40
N TYR A 18 -4.92 -8.66 -1.60
CA TYR A 18 -4.00 -9.76 -1.84
C TYR A 18 -2.67 -9.52 -1.11
N GLN A 19 -1.95 -10.59 -0.81
CA GLN A 19 -0.64 -10.51 -0.15
C GLN A 19 0.33 -9.54 -0.87
N ILE A 20 0.39 -9.58 -2.20
CA ILE A 20 1.24 -8.67 -2.99
C ILE A 20 0.83 -7.19 -2.88
N GLN A 21 -0.45 -6.92 -2.62
CA GLN A 21 -0.95 -5.56 -2.41
C GLN A 21 -0.56 -5.05 -1.03
N LEU A 22 -0.61 -5.92 0.00
CA LEU A 22 -0.12 -5.59 1.34
C LEU A 22 1.38 -5.27 1.30
N GLU A 23 2.19 -6.14 0.69
CA GLU A 23 3.63 -5.93 0.53
C GLU A 23 3.95 -4.60 -0.18
N TYR A 24 3.19 -4.28 -1.24
CA TYR A 24 3.34 -3.00 -1.94
C TYR A 24 2.99 -1.81 -1.03
N MET A 25 1.89 -1.88 -0.29
CA MET A 25 1.49 -0.81 0.64
C MET A 25 2.46 -0.65 1.80
N HIS A 26 3.03 -1.74 2.33
CA HIS A 26 4.10 -1.71 3.33
C HIS A 26 5.30 -0.91 2.82
N ALA A 27 5.78 -1.24 1.62
CA ALA A 27 6.94 -0.55 1.03
C ALA A 27 6.67 0.93 0.73
N VAL A 28 5.45 1.28 0.29
CA VAL A 28 5.05 2.69 0.10
C VAL A 28 5.06 3.45 1.42
N ILE A 29 4.41 2.92 2.46
CA ILE A 29 4.28 3.59 3.77
C ILE A 29 5.65 3.72 4.45
N GLU A 30 6.50 2.70 4.35
CA GLU A 30 7.87 2.73 4.85
C GLU A 30 8.68 3.86 4.17
N ALA A 31 8.64 3.94 2.84
CA ALA A 31 9.35 4.98 2.10
C ALA A 31 8.88 6.40 2.47
N MET A 32 7.57 6.60 2.63
CA MET A 32 6.99 7.87 3.07
C MET A 32 7.41 8.23 4.49
N ARG A 33 7.37 7.27 5.42
CA ARG A 33 7.76 7.47 6.82
C ARG A 33 9.23 7.81 6.97
N GLU A 34 10.10 7.18 6.18
CA GLU A 34 11.53 7.44 6.18
C GLU A 34 11.94 8.66 5.34
N GLY A 35 11.02 9.25 4.58
CA GLY A 35 11.32 10.36 3.66
C GLY A 35 12.28 9.97 2.53
N LYS A 36 12.22 8.71 2.06
CA LYS A 36 13.11 8.15 1.04
C LYS A 36 12.41 7.97 -0.31
N ILE A 37 13.23 7.87 -1.36
CA ILE A 37 12.76 7.46 -2.69
C ILE A 37 12.71 5.93 -2.73
N ALA A 38 11.57 5.38 -3.15
CA ALA A 38 11.40 3.96 -3.38
C ALA A 38 11.15 3.64 -4.85
N LEU A 39 11.85 2.62 -5.36
CA LEU A 39 11.61 2.03 -6.67
C LEU A 39 10.88 0.70 -6.47
N LEU A 40 9.57 0.70 -6.70
CA LEU A 40 8.70 -0.45 -6.42
C LEU A 40 8.15 -1.06 -7.71
N GLU A 41 8.47 -2.33 -7.94
CA GLU A 41 7.93 -3.11 -9.05
C GLU A 41 6.91 -4.14 -8.56
N SER A 42 5.85 -4.34 -9.36
CA SER A 42 4.88 -5.42 -9.16
C SER A 42 4.30 -5.82 -10.52
N PRO A 43 3.87 -7.08 -10.74
CA PRO A 43 3.29 -7.52 -12.01
C PRO A 43 2.10 -6.68 -12.47
N THR A 44 1.79 -6.67 -13.75
CA THR A 44 0.58 -5.98 -14.26
C THR A 44 -0.69 -6.69 -13.78
N GLY A 45 -1.79 -5.94 -13.64
CA GLY A 45 -3.08 -6.49 -13.20
C GLY A 45 -3.22 -6.73 -11.68
N THR A 46 -2.19 -6.49 -10.88
CA THR A 46 -2.22 -6.71 -9.41
C THR A 46 -2.80 -5.54 -8.60
N GLY A 47 -3.23 -4.47 -9.26
CA GLY A 47 -3.82 -3.31 -8.59
C GLY A 47 -2.82 -2.32 -7.99
N LYS A 48 -1.59 -2.23 -8.52
CA LYS A 48 -0.55 -1.26 -8.07
C LYS A 48 -1.08 0.15 -7.82
N THR A 49 -1.84 0.71 -8.76
CA THR A 49 -2.40 2.07 -8.63
C THR A 49 -3.37 2.16 -7.45
N LEU A 50 -4.19 1.13 -7.24
CA LEU A 50 -5.11 1.09 -6.12
C LEU A 50 -4.35 1.00 -4.79
N SER A 51 -3.36 0.10 -4.68
CA SER A 51 -2.50 -0.03 -3.51
C SER A 51 -1.78 1.28 -3.19
N LEU A 52 -1.15 1.91 -4.18
CA LEU A 52 -0.46 3.19 -4.03
C LEU A 52 -1.41 4.28 -3.52
N LEU A 53 -2.59 4.43 -4.13
CA LEU A 53 -3.54 5.47 -3.74
C LEU A 53 -4.09 5.24 -2.33
N CYS A 54 -4.53 4.02 -2.02
CA CYS A 54 -5.07 3.68 -0.70
C CYS A 54 -4.04 3.92 0.40
N SER A 55 -2.79 3.47 0.24
CA SER A 55 -1.74 3.69 1.24
C SER A 55 -1.36 5.16 1.36
N THR A 56 -1.22 5.88 0.24
CA THR A 56 -0.82 7.30 0.26
C THR A 56 -1.89 8.21 0.86
N ILE A 57 -3.18 7.92 0.62
CA ILE A 57 -4.28 8.71 1.19
C ILE A 57 -4.46 8.42 2.69
N SER A 58 -4.11 7.21 3.14
CA SER A 58 -4.30 6.79 4.53
C SER A 58 -3.12 7.14 5.45
N PHE A 59 -1.92 7.36 4.89
CA PHE A 59 -0.73 7.78 5.62
C PHE A 59 -0.83 9.25 6.05
#